data_AF-C3XPM9-F1
#
_entry.id   AF-C3XPM9-F1
#
_cell.length_a   1.000
_cell.length_b   1.000
_cell.length_c   1.000
_cell.angle_alpha   90.00
_cell.angle_beta   90.00
_cell.angle_gamma   90.00
#
_symmetry.space_group_name_H-M   'P 1'
#
loop_
_entity.id
_entity.type
_entity.pdbx_description
1 polymer ?
#
loop_
_entity_poly.entity_id
_entity_poly.type
_entity_poly.pdbx_seq_one_letter_code
_entity_poly.pdbx_strand_id
1 'polypeptide(L)'
;MKAAGQAEIIRSNQKDDYYRGSIRGEVADAFQTWFGARTWMRWRRELQLLADVAYFGITTVAGYQTLGEEYCNIVQVDPTQRAIPSTLRRSLLVLLHISTPYLLTKLLTKLELQLNSDPEALGLTQEQTDFLLNAVPIVKRTVMFVHRTHLALFYLHGVFYHIAKRTTGVRYNYQPS
;
A
#
# COMPACT_ATOMS: atom_id res chain seq x y z
N MET A 1 -27.51 -0.09 3.56
CA MET A 1 -26.46 -0.51 4.51
C MET A 1 -25.96 0.73 5.24
N LYS A 2 -25.65 0.63 6.54
CA LYS A 2 -25.11 1.75 7.33
C LYS A 2 -23.63 1.93 6.98
N ALA A 3 -23.16 3.17 6.82
CA ALA A 3 -21.73 3.42 6.62
C ALA A 3 -20.92 2.95 7.82
N ALA A 4 -19.75 2.35 7.59
CA ALA A 4 -18.85 1.96 8.67
C ALA A 4 -18.30 3.21 9.37
N GLY A 5 -18.16 3.14 10.70
CA GLY A 5 -17.55 4.21 11.46
C GLY A 5 -16.02 4.19 11.37
N GLN A 6 -15.40 5.29 11.80
CA GLN A 6 -13.94 5.43 11.79
C GLN A 6 -13.25 4.35 12.63
N ALA A 7 -13.81 4.06 13.81
CA ALA A 7 -13.25 3.08 14.74
C ALA A 7 -13.27 1.66 14.16
N GLU A 8 -14.33 1.26 13.46
CA GLU A 8 -14.39 -0.03 12.76
C GLU A 8 -13.35 -0.10 11.65
N ILE A 9 -13.23 0.94 10.83
CA ILE A 9 -12.25 0.99 9.74
C ILE A 9 -10.83 0.90 10.30
N ILE A 10 -10.52 1.64 11.37
CA ILE A 10 -9.19 1.62 12.01
C ILE A 10 -8.90 0.21 12.56
N ARG A 11 -9.82 -0.37 13.33
CA ARG A 11 -9.65 -1.71 13.91
C ARG A 11 -9.49 -2.79 12.85
N SER A 12 -10.26 -2.69 11.76
CA SER A 12 -10.16 -3.59 10.61
C SER A 12 -8.76 -3.52 9.99
N ASN A 13 -8.26 -2.31 9.71
CA ASN A 13 -6.90 -2.16 9.15
C ASN A 13 -5.81 -2.63 10.12
N GLN A 14 -5.94 -2.36 11.42
CA GLN A 14 -5.00 -2.87 12.42
C GLN A 14 -4.96 -4.39 12.46
N LYS A 15 -6.11 -5.04 12.31
CA LYS A 15 -6.23 -6.49 12.28
C LYS A 15 -5.63 -7.07 11.00
N ASP A 16 -5.83 -6.43 9.85
CA ASP A 16 -5.18 -6.81 8.59
C ASP A 16 -3.65 -6.67 8.67
N ASP A 17 -3.15 -5.56 9.22
CA ASP A 17 -1.71 -5.33 9.38
C ASP A 17 -1.06 -6.36 10.33
N TYR A 18 -1.79 -6.79 11.37
CA TYR A 18 -1.35 -7.88 12.24
C TYR A 18 -1.16 -9.19 11.46
N TYR A 19 -2.16 -9.64 10.71
CA TYR A 19 -2.06 -10.90 9.94
C TYR A 19 -1.02 -10.83 8.83
N ARG A 20 -0.91 -9.70 8.13
CA ARG A 20 0.17 -9.48 7.15
C ARG A 20 1.54 -9.56 7.80
N GLY A 21 1.69 -9.01 9.00
CA GLY A 21 2.90 -9.14 9.82
C GLY A 21 3.27 -10.59 10.09
N SER A 22 2.30 -11.40 10.54
CA SER A 22 2.48 -12.83 10.79
C SER A 22 2.88 -13.59 9.53
N ILE A 23 2.15 -13.41 8.42
CA ILE A 23 2.46 -14.08 7.13
C ILE A 23 3.88 -13.72 6.66
N ARG A 24 4.27 -12.45 6.75
CA ARG A 24 5.62 -12.01 6.37
C ARG A 24 6.69 -12.62 7.29
N GLY A 25 6.39 -12.85 8.56
CA GLY A 25 7.26 -13.54 9.51
C GLY A 25 7.45 -15.01 9.12
N GLU A 26 6.36 -15.73 8.87
CA GLU A 26 6.40 -17.12 8.43
C GLU A 26 7.17 -17.29 7.10
N VAL A 27 6.94 -16.39 6.14
CA VAL A 27 7.71 -16.35 4.88
C VAL A 27 9.20 -16.08 5.14
N ALA A 28 9.53 -15.19 6.08
CA ALA A 28 10.90 -14.88 6.43
C ALA A 28 11.61 -16.09 7.05
N ASP A 29 10.95 -16.81 7.96
CA ASP A 29 11.51 -17.96 8.66
C ASP A 29 11.71 -19.14 7.70
N ALA A 30 10.71 -19.43 6.87
CA ALA A 30 10.80 -20.47 5.83
C ALA A 30 11.94 -20.16 4.83
N PHE A 31 12.00 -18.93 4.31
CA PHE A 31 13.00 -18.56 3.32
C PHE A 31 14.42 -18.53 3.90
N GLN A 32 14.59 -18.05 5.13
CA GLN A 32 15.89 -18.04 5.81
C GLN A 32 16.39 -19.46 6.10
N THR A 33 15.50 -20.37 6.46
CA THR A 33 15.85 -21.78 6.72
C THR A 33 16.41 -22.45 5.45
N TRP A 34 15.86 -22.13 4.28
CA TRP A 34 16.23 -22.79 3.02
C TRP A 34 17.38 -22.11 2.28
N PHE A 35 17.43 -20.78 2.30
CA PHE A 35 18.37 -19.98 1.48
C PHE A 35 19.35 -19.13 2.28
N GLY A 36 19.23 -19.14 3.62
CA GLY A 36 20.07 -18.40 4.54
C GLY A 36 19.76 -16.90 4.64
N ALA A 37 20.29 -16.28 5.70
CA ALA A 37 20.04 -14.87 6.03
C ALA A 37 20.57 -13.88 4.97
N ARG A 38 21.67 -14.22 4.28
CA ARG A 38 22.26 -13.34 3.24
C ARG A 38 21.33 -13.19 2.05
N THR A 39 20.80 -14.30 1.54
CA THR A 39 19.86 -14.31 0.41
C THR A 39 18.55 -13.65 0.81
N TRP A 40 18.08 -13.91 2.03
CA TRP A 40 16.91 -13.22 2.61
C TRP A 40 17.08 -11.71 2.58
N MET A 41 18.19 -11.15 3.06
CA MET A 41 18.37 -9.70 3.10
C MET A 41 18.27 -9.06 1.70
N ARG A 42 18.73 -9.75 0.67
CA ARG A 42 18.61 -9.31 -0.73
C ARG A 42 17.17 -9.35 -1.24
N TRP A 43 16.42 -10.41 -0.93
CA TRP A 43 15.09 -10.67 -1.49
C TRP A 43 13.92 -10.26 -0.58
N ARG A 44 14.19 -9.86 0.66
CA ARG A 44 13.18 -9.56 1.69
C ARG A 44 12.09 -8.63 1.20
N ARG A 45 12.45 -7.54 0.51
CA ARG A 45 11.46 -6.57 0.01
C ARG A 45 10.50 -7.21 -0.98
N GLU A 46 11.01 -8.02 -1.90
CA GLU A 46 10.21 -8.69 -2.92
C GLU A 46 9.33 -9.78 -2.32
N LEU A 47 9.87 -10.57 -1.39
CA LEU A 47 9.13 -11.63 -0.70
C LEU A 47 8.00 -11.06 0.16
N GLN A 48 8.25 -9.96 0.87
CA GLN A 48 7.23 -9.26 1.64
C GLN A 48 6.14 -8.65 0.74
N LEU A 49 6.53 -8.11 -0.42
CA LEU A 49 5.59 -7.61 -1.42
C LEU A 49 4.71 -8.74 -1.97
N LEU A 50 5.31 -9.88 -2.33
CA LEU A 50 4.59 -11.06 -2.82
C LEU A 50 3.63 -11.62 -1.77
N ALA A 51 4.04 -11.67 -0.50
CA ALA A 51 3.18 -12.08 0.60
C ALA A 51 1.94 -11.17 0.74
N ASP A 52 2.12 -9.85 0.64
CA ASP A 52 0.99 -8.91 0.67
C ASP A 52 0.07 -9.06 -0.55
N VAL A 53 0.66 -9.20 -1.75
CA VAL A 53 -0.10 -9.41 -2.98
C VAL A 53 -0.91 -10.70 -2.88
N ALA A 54 -0.33 -11.77 -2.34
CA ALA A 54 -1.06 -13.01 -2.10
C ALA A 54 -2.22 -12.80 -1.13
N TYR A 55 -1.99 -12.14 0.01
CA TYR A 55 -3.03 -11.85 1.01
C TYR A 55 -4.21 -11.07 0.41
N PHE A 56 -3.95 -9.95 -0.26
CA PHE A 56 -4.99 -9.14 -0.88
C PHE A 56 -5.55 -9.76 -2.17
N GLY A 57 -4.80 -10.65 -2.81
CA GLY A 57 -5.23 -11.42 -3.97
C GLY A 57 -6.32 -12.42 -3.61
N ILE A 58 -6.09 -13.24 -2.60
CA ILE A 58 -7.05 -14.26 -2.14
C ILE A 58 -8.26 -13.65 -1.39
N THR A 59 -8.12 -12.44 -0.86
CA THR A 59 -9.22 -11.72 -0.20
C THR A 59 -9.88 -10.75 -1.16
N THR A 60 -9.36 -9.52 -1.25
CA THR A 60 -9.98 -8.40 -1.96
C THR A 60 -10.14 -8.64 -3.46
N VAL A 61 -9.12 -9.17 -4.17
CA VAL A 61 -9.23 -9.37 -5.62
C VAL A 61 -10.24 -10.47 -5.96
N ALA A 62 -10.14 -11.62 -5.27
CA ALA A 62 -11.09 -12.72 -5.38
C ALA A 62 -12.53 -12.32 -4.97
N GLY A 63 -12.68 -11.26 -4.18
CA GLY A 63 -13.97 -10.72 -3.77
C GLY A 63 -14.48 -11.20 -2.44
N TYR A 64 -13.61 -11.80 -1.65
CA TYR A 64 -13.85 -12.10 -0.25
C TYR A 64 -13.45 -10.91 0.64
N GLN A 65 -14.00 -10.88 1.84
CA GLN A 65 -13.60 -9.93 2.86
C GLN A 65 -12.17 -10.25 3.34
N THR A 66 -11.44 -9.22 3.76
CA THR A 66 -10.21 -9.43 4.54
C THR A 66 -10.56 -9.91 5.96
N LEU A 67 -9.57 -10.44 6.68
CA LEU A 67 -9.78 -10.91 8.06
C LEU A 67 -10.17 -9.76 9.00
N GLY A 68 -9.63 -8.57 8.78
CA GLY A 68 -9.99 -7.37 9.52
C GLY A 68 -11.38 -6.85 9.16
N GLU A 69 -11.79 -6.97 7.90
CA GLU A 69 -13.16 -6.67 7.45
C GLU A 69 -14.18 -7.57 8.12
N GLU A 70 -13.93 -8.88 8.12
CA GLU A 70 -14.75 -9.88 8.81
C GLU A 70 -14.78 -9.60 10.32
N TYR A 71 -13.62 -9.35 10.94
CA TYR A 71 -13.52 -9.05 12.37
C TYR A 71 -14.34 -7.83 12.82
N CYS A 72 -14.45 -6.80 11.96
CA CYS A 72 -15.21 -5.59 12.28
C CYS A 72 -16.63 -5.59 11.71
N ASN A 73 -17.06 -6.67 11.05
CA ASN A 73 -18.34 -6.76 10.35
C ASN A 73 -18.53 -5.62 9.33
N ILE A 74 -17.47 -5.30 8.58
CA ILE A 74 -17.50 -4.29 7.51
C ILE A 74 -17.17 -4.91 6.16
N VAL A 75 -17.74 -4.36 5.10
CA VAL A 75 -17.54 -4.85 3.73
C VAL A 75 -17.24 -3.70 2.79
N GLN A 76 -16.36 -3.96 1.82
CA GLN A 76 -16.07 -3.01 0.76
C GLN A 76 -17.30 -2.85 -0.13
N VAL A 77 -17.67 -1.60 -0.39
CA VAL A 77 -18.75 -1.23 -1.31
C VAL A 77 -18.26 -0.27 -2.36
N ASP A 78 -18.89 -0.33 -3.53
CA ASP A 78 -18.62 0.57 -4.62
C ASP A 78 -19.10 2.02 -4.31
N PRO A 79 -18.84 3.01 -5.18
CA PRO A 79 -19.27 4.38 -4.97
C PRO A 79 -20.79 4.55 -4.82
N THR A 80 -21.59 3.64 -5.39
CA THR A 80 -23.06 3.65 -5.24
C THR A 80 -23.50 3.17 -3.87
N GLN A 81 -22.60 2.53 -3.10
CA GLN A 81 -22.83 1.95 -1.78
C GLN A 81 -23.90 0.85 -1.74
N ARG A 82 -24.25 0.29 -2.90
CA ARG A 82 -25.30 -0.72 -3.04
C ARG A 82 -24.78 -2.10 -3.43
N ALA A 83 -23.54 -2.18 -3.91
CA ALA A 83 -22.95 -3.42 -4.38
C ALA A 83 -21.46 -3.53 -4.00
N ILE A 84 -20.95 -4.76 -4.05
CA ILE A 84 -19.53 -5.05 -3.93
C ILE A 84 -18.80 -4.41 -5.14
N PRO A 85 -17.60 -3.80 -4.94
CA PRO A 85 -16.86 -3.23 -6.05
C PRO A 85 -16.54 -4.27 -7.13
N SER A 86 -16.64 -3.86 -8.39
CA SER A 86 -16.21 -4.66 -9.55
C SER A 86 -14.78 -5.16 -9.39
N THR A 87 -14.46 -6.33 -9.96
CA THR A 87 -13.11 -6.91 -9.94
C THR A 87 -12.03 -5.91 -10.39
N LEU A 88 -12.27 -5.12 -11.45
CA LEU A 88 -11.32 -4.11 -11.90
C LEU A 88 -10.98 -3.07 -10.82
N ARG A 89 -11.99 -2.55 -10.11
CA ARG A 89 -11.79 -1.59 -9.00
C ARG A 89 -11.04 -2.21 -7.84
N ARG A 90 -11.34 -3.47 -7.50
CA ARG A 90 -10.63 -4.21 -6.43
C ARG A 90 -9.17 -4.46 -6.81
N SER A 91 -8.92 -4.90 -8.05
CA SER A 91 -7.56 -5.08 -8.56
C SER A 91 -6.78 -3.77 -8.59
N LEU A 92 -7.39 -2.68 -9.07
CA LEU A 92 -6.75 -1.35 -9.08
C LEU A 92 -6.47 -0.85 -7.66
N LEU A 93 -7.41 -1.06 -6.72
CA LEU A 93 -7.23 -0.71 -5.31
C LEU A 93 -6.02 -1.43 -4.72
N VAL A 94 -5.94 -2.74 -4.90
CA VAL A 94 -4.86 -3.58 -4.38
C VAL A 94 -3.53 -3.21 -5.03
N LEU A 95 -3.50 -3.06 -6.35
CA LEU A 95 -2.32 -2.63 -7.10
C LEU A 95 -1.81 -1.28 -6.60
N LEU A 96 -2.69 -0.28 -6.50
CA LEU A 96 -2.31 1.05 -6.05
C LEU A 96 -1.87 1.03 -4.58
N HIS A 97 -2.54 0.28 -3.71
CA HIS A 97 -2.19 0.22 -2.30
C HIS A 97 -0.82 -0.42 -2.06
N ILE A 98 -0.55 -1.55 -2.73
CA ILE A 98 0.65 -2.35 -2.49
C ILE A 98 1.84 -1.83 -3.30
N SER A 99 1.64 -1.51 -4.58
CA SER A 99 2.74 -1.15 -5.48
C SER A 99 3.21 0.28 -5.29
N THR A 100 2.36 1.23 -4.89
CA THR A 100 2.76 2.65 -4.74
C THR A 100 3.96 2.85 -3.82
N PRO A 101 3.97 2.38 -2.56
CA PRO A 101 5.10 2.61 -1.67
C PRO A 101 6.39 1.93 -2.18
N TYR A 102 6.26 0.74 -2.78
CA TYR A 102 7.39 0.01 -3.34
C TYR A 102 7.97 0.70 -4.59
N LEU A 103 7.13 1.03 -5.56
CA LEU A 103 7.55 1.67 -6.80
C LEU A 103 8.11 3.07 -6.54
N LEU A 104 7.46 3.86 -5.69
CA LEU A 104 7.93 5.21 -5.37
C LEU A 104 9.33 5.17 -4.75
N THR A 105 9.56 4.31 -3.76
CA THR A 105 10.88 4.20 -3.12
C THR A 105 11.92 3.65 -4.09
N LYS A 106 11.59 2.61 -4.86
CA LYS A 106 12.50 2.01 -5.84
C LYS A 106 12.88 2.99 -6.96
N LEU A 107 11.92 3.74 -7.50
CA LEU A 107 12.14 4.73 -8.55
C LEU A 107 12.99 5.89 -8.04
N LEU A 108 12.67 6.44 -6.86
CA LEU A 108 13.44 7.55 -6.28
C LEU A 108 14.87 7.14 -5.95
N THR A 109 15.08 5.95 -5.38
CA THR A 109 16.44 5.45 -5.10
C THR A 109 17.20 5.15 -6.39
N LYS A 110 16.54 4.58 -7.41
CA LYS A 110 17.19 4.33 -8.71
C LYS A 110 17.58 5.64 -9.40
N LEU A 111 16.69 6.63 -9.38
CA LEU A 111 16.97 7.98 -9.91
C LEU A 111 18.17 8.60 -9.20
N GLU A 112 18.16 8.58 -7.86
CA GLU A 112 19.26 9.09 -7.03
C GLU A 112 20.60 8.38 -7.33
N LEU A 113 20.58 7.06 -7.51
CA LEU A 113 21.77 6.28 -7.88
C LEU A 113 22.28 6.62 -9.28
N GLN A 114 21.38 6.75 -10.27
CA GLN A 114 21.76 7.08 -11.65
C GLN A 114 22.35 8.50 -11.74
N LEU A 115 21.74 9.47 -11.07
CA LEU A 115 22.24 10.85 -11.02
C LEU A 115 23.63 10.95 -10.36
N ASN A 116 23.92 10.12 -9.35
CA ASN A 116 25.23 10.12 -8.69
C ASN A 116 26.31 9.33 -9.45
N SER A 117 25.93 8.29 -10.21
CA SER A 117 26.89 7.36 -10.82
C SER A 117 27.25 7.73 -12.25
N ASP A 118 26.25 8.16 -13.05
CA ASP A 118 26.43 8.42 -14.49
C ASP A 118 25.35 9.40 -15.00
N PRO A 119 25.48 10.70 -14.69
CA PRO A 119 24.55 11.73 -15.17
C PRO A 119 24.64 11.95 -16.69
N GLU A 120 25.79 11.68 -17.30
CA GLU A 120 26.00 11.81 -18.75
C GLU A 120 25.18 10.78 -19.55
N ALA A 121 25.01 9.56 -19.03
CA ALA A 121 24.14 8.55 -19.65
C ALA A 121 22.66 8.96 -19.73
N LEU A 122 22.21 9.92 -18.90
CA LEU A 122 20.87 10.49 -18.96
C LEU A 122 20.79 11.71 -19.90
N GLY A 123 21.91 12.14 -20.49
CA GLY A 123 22.01 13.33 -21.33
C GLY A 123 21.73 14.63 -20.56
N LEU A 124 21.96 14.63 -19.24
CA LEU A 124 21.66 15.76 -18.37
C LEU A 124 22.88 16.67 -18.19
N THR A 125 22.62 17.97 -18.11
CA THR A 125 23.64 18.96 -17.71
C THR A 125 23.92 18.89 -16.21
N GLN A 126 25.06 19.45 -15.77
CA GLN A 126 25.42 19.52 -14.35
C GLN A 126 24.34 20.26 -13.54
N GLU A 127 23.84 21.39 -14.04
CA GLU A 127 22.77 22.16 -13.38
C GLU A 127 21.47 21.36 -13.22
N GLN A 128 21.08 20.58 -14.24
CA GLN A 128 19.90 19.72 -14.17
C GLN A 128 20.08 18.57 -13.19
N THR A 129 21.27 17.97 -13.16
CA THR A 129 21.61 16.89 -12.21
C THR A 129 21.52 17.38 -10.77
N ASP A 130 22.13 18.54 -10.49
CA ASP A 130 22.09 19.15 -9.16
C ASP A 130 20.66 19.55 -8.77
N PHE A 131 19.88 20.08 -9.71
CA PHE A 131 18.46 20.37 -9.48
C PHE A 131 17.67 19.11 -9.12
N LEU A 132 17.83 18.02 -9.88
CA LEU A 132 17.11 16.77 -9.64
C LEU A 132 17.52 16.11 -8.32
N LEU A 133 18.82 16.09 -8.00
CA LEU A 133 19.31 15.58 -6.72
C LEU A 133 18.72 16.35 -5.54
N ASN A 134 18.63 17.67 -5.64
CA ASN A 134 17.97 18.51 -4.64
C ASN A 134 16.44 18.30 -4.59
N ALA A 135 15.81 17.94 -5.72
CA ALA A 135 14.38 17.68 -5.79
C ALA A 135 13.97 16.34 -5.13
N VAL A 136 14.78 15.29 -5.22
CA VAL A 136 14.47 13.95 -4.64
C VAL A 136 14.06 14.02 -3.16
N PRO A 137 14.82 14.64 -2.23
CA PRO A 137 14.41 14.73 -0.82
C PRO A 137 13.15 15.58 -0.64
N ILE A 138 12.94 16.61 -1.45
CA ILE A 138 11.72 17.45 -1.44
C ILE A 138 10.51 16.61 -1.83
N VAL A 139 10.62 15.79 -2.87
CA VAL A 139 9.56 14.85 -3.30
C VAL A 139 9.25 13.85 -2.19
N LYS A 140 10.27 13.21 -1.59
CA LYS A 140 10.09 12.27 -0.46
C LYS A 140 9.33 12.94 0.70
N ARG A 141 9.72 14.15 1.10
CA ARG A 141 9.07 14.92 2.17
C ARG A 141 7.63 15.29 1.81
N THR A 142 7.41 15.76 0.59
CA THR A 142 6.07 16.13 0.10
C THR A 142 5.13 14.94 0.10
N VAL A 143 5.58 13.76 -0.37
CA VAL A 143 4.76 12.55 -0.34
C VAL A 143 4.40 12.16 1.10
N MET A 144 5.37 12.19 2.03
CA MET A 144 5.09 11.91 3.44
C MET A 144 4.08 12.91 4.03
N PHE A 145 4.21 14.20 3.69
CA PHE A 145 3.28 15.23 4.13
C PHE A 145 1.87 14.99 3.59
N VAL A 146 1.73 14.71 2.29
CA VAL A 146 0.44 14.39 1.65
C VAL A 146 -0.20 13.18 2.31
N HIS A 147 0.58 12.12 2.59
CA HIS A 147 0.08 10.93 3.28
C HIS A 147 -0.41 11.25 4.69
N ARG A 148 0.36 12.00 5.48
CA ARG A 148 -0.03 12.40 6.85
C ARG A 148 -1.24 13.31 6.87
N THR A 149 -1.31 14.29 5.97
CA THR A 149 -2.47 15.18 5.85
C THR A 149 -3.71 14.41 5.43
N HIS A 150 -3.59 13.45 4.50
CA HIS A 150 -4.71 12.57 4.13
C HIS A 150 -5.21 11.76 5.32
N LEU A 151 -4.30 11.18 6.11
CA LEU A 151 -4.65 10.44 7.31
C LEU A 151 -5.31 11.34 8.36
N ALA A 152 -4.79 12.55 8.58
CA ALA A 152 -5.41 13.53 9.48
C ALA A 152 -6.83 13.90 9.05
N LEU A 153 -7.04 14.14 7.75
CA LEU A 153 -8.37 14.40 7.20
C LEU A 153 -9.31 13.21 7.37
N PHE A 154 -8.80 11.98 7.32
CA PHE A 154 -9.59 10.80 7.67
C PHE A 154 -10.01 10.81 9.14
N TYR A 155 -9.12 11.11 10.09
CA TYR A 155 -9.51 11.20 11.50
C TYR A 155 -10.56 12.30 11.77
N LEU A 156 -10.56 13.38 10.96
CA LEU A 156 -11.56 14.45 11.09
C LEU A 156 -12.91 14.11 10.42
N HIS A 157 -12.91 13.49 9.24
CA HIS A 157 -14.11 13.34 8.41
C HIS A 157 -14.56 11.88 8.18
N GLY A 158 -13.67 10.91 8.38
CA GLY A 158 -13.96 9.48 8.42
C GLY A 158 -14.21 8.76 7.11
N VAL A 159 -13.94 9.38 5.95
CA VAL A 159 -14.38 8.83 4.66
C VAL A 159 -13.41 7.80 4.07
N PHE A 160 -12.12 8.13 3.94
CA PHE A 160 -11.13 7.26 3.28
C PHE A 160 -9.86 7.17 4.11
N TYR A 161 -9.57 5.98 4.66
CA TYR A 161 -8.34 5.72 5.42
C TYR A 161 -7.10 5.63 4.52
N HIS A 162 -7.27 5.05 3.31
CA HIS A 162 -6.20 4.88 2.32
C HIS A 162 -6.43 5.78 1.11
N ILE A 163 -5.35 6.39 0.60
CA ILE A 163 -5.37 7.17 -0.65
C ILE A 163 -5.87 6.30 -1.83
N ALA A 164 -5.51 5.02 -1.83
CA ALA A 164 -5.95 4.07 -2.85
C ALA A 164 -7.47 3.85 -2.84
N LYS A 165 -8.14 3.96 -1.68
CA LYS A 165 -9.60 3.91 -1.59
C LYS A 165 -10.25 5.21 -2.06
N ARG A 166 -9.62 6.35 -1.76
CA ARG A 166 -10.07 7.66 -2.24
C ARG A 166 -10.07 7.75 -3.77
N THR A 167 -9.03 7.22 -4.41
CA THR A 167 -8.87 7.23 -5.88
C THR A 167 -9.80 6.25 -6.59
N THR A 168 -10.02 5.07 -6.00
CA THR A 168 -10.94 4.05 -6.57
C THR A 168 -12.40 4.25 -6.19
N GLY A 169 -12.68 5.12 -5.21
CA GLY A 169 -14.01 5.38 -4.68
C GLY A 169 -14.58 4.26 -3.82
N VAL A 170 -13.78 3.26 -3.46
CA VAL A 170 -14.19 2.13 -2.61
C VAL A 170 -14.39 2.60 -1.17
N ARG A 171 -15.56 2.29 -0.60
CA ARG A 171 -15.96 2.68 0.76
C ARG A 171 -16.26 1.45 1.60
N TYR A 172 -16.55 1.67 2.89
CA TYR A 172 -16.96 0.63 3.82
C TYR A 172 -18.37 0.83 4.34
N ASN A 173 -19.14 -0.25 4.32
CA ASN A 173 -20.43 -0.33 4.98
C ASN A 173 -20.42 -1.44 6.03
N TYR A 174 -21.24 -1.29 7.06
CA TYR A 174 -21.53 -2.35 8.02
C TYR A 174 -22.33 -3.46 7.35
N GLN A 175 -21.90 -4.70 7.58
CA GLN A 175 -22.59 -5.91 7.16
C GLN A 175 -23.05 -6.65 8.43
N PRO A 176 -24.36 -6.66 8.74
CA PRO A 176 -24.86 -7.47 9.84
C PRO A 176 -24.64 -8.95 9.51
N SER A 177 -24.10 -9.68 10.49
CA SER A 177 -23.94 -11.14 10.50
C SER A 177 -25.28 -11.86 10.55
#